data_AF-A0A937ZLK8-F1
#
_entry.id   AF-A0A937ZLK8-F1
#
_cell.length_a   1.000
_cell.length_b   1.000
_cell.length_c   1.000
_cell.angle_alpha   90.00
_cell.angle_beta   90.00
_cell.angle_gamma   90.00
#
_symmetry.space_group_name_H-M   'P 1'
#
loop_
_entity.id
_entity.type
_entity.pdbx_description
1 polymer ?
#
loop_
_entity_poly.entity_id
_entity_poly.type
_entity_poly.pdbx_seq_one_letter_code
_entity_poly.pdbx_strand_id
1 'polypeptide(L)'
;MIEGMGSPSFDCHAALMSLPLLCGTTIETVPATVPYLAPPADIAANWRDRLAGLKGLRAGIVWAGGPKHPNDAVRSLDVLDIRPLLDVPGVAWVSLQKGDKAPDLARLGADHGVTDLAKELHDFADTAGVVAGLDLVVAVDTSVAHLAGALGKPVLLMLPEPPDFRWM
;
A
#
# COMPACT_ATOMS: atom_id res chain seq x y z
N MET A 1 24.34 13.34 -11.69
CA MET A 1 24.35 13.29 -13.16
C MET A 1 24.70 11.87 -13.55
N ILE A 2 23.83 11.18 -14.29
CA ILE A 2 24.15 9.85 -14.83
C ILE A 2 24.87 10.12 -16.15
N GLU A 3 26.14 9.70 -16.23
CA GLU A 3 26.97 9.84 -17.42
C GLU A 3 26.42 9.00 -18.57
N GLY A 4 26.44 9.60 -19.77
CA GLY A 4 25.69 9.19 -20.95
C GLY A 4 26.06 7.82 -21.51
N MET A 5 25.04 6.96 -21.61
CA MET A 5 24.82 6.22 -22.85
C MET A 5 23.95 7.12 -23.73
N GLY A 6 24.36 7.39 -24.98
CA GLY A 6 23.65 8.32 -25.88
C GLY A 6 22.16 8.01 -25.93
N SER A 7 21.32 9.01 -25.66
CA SER A 7 19.88 8.82 -25.72
C SER A 7 19.47 8.37 -27.13
N PRO A 8 18.58 7.36 -27.26
CA PRO A 8 18.06 6.96 -28.57
C PRO A 8 17.41 8.14 -29.29
N SER A 9 17.40 8.15 -30.62
CA SER A 9 16.70 9.19 -31.39
C SER A 9 15.21 9.21 -31.05
N PHE A 10 14.65 10.40 -30.82
CA PHE A 10 13.23 10.60 -30.55
C PHE A 10 12.71 11.83 -31.30
N ASP A 11 11.43 11.83 -31.67
CA ASP A 11 10.75 12.98 -32.27
C ASP A 11 10.33 14.02 -31.22
N CYS A 12 9.91 13.53 -30.04
CA CYS A 12 9.48 14.33 -28.90
C CYS A 12 10.00 13.71 -27.59
N HIS A 13 10.24 14.55 -26.58
CA HIS A 13 10.44 14.10 -25.19
C HIS A 13 9.66 15.01 -24.25
N ALA A 14 9.19 14.45 -23.13
CA ALA A 14 8.58 15.19 -22.04
C ALA A 14 8.93 14.55 -20.70
N ALA A 15 9.01 15.37 -19.65
CA ALA A 15 9.10 14.84 -18.29
C ALA A 15 7.75 14.18 -17.91
N LEU A 16 7.80 13.02 -17.25
CA LEU A 16 6.60 12.25 -16.89
C LEU A 16 5.60 13.09 -16.08
N MET A 17 6.09 13.91 -15.15
CA MET A 17 5.26 14.78 -14.30
C MET A 17 4.64 15.97 -15.06
N SER A 18 5.03 16.20 -16.32
CA SER A 18 4.40 17.20 -17.19
C SER A 18 3.25 16.62 -18.02
N LEU A 19 3.08 15.29 -18.07
CA LEU A 19 2.02 14.67 -18.87
C LEU A 19 0.61 15.10 -18.47
N PRO A 20 0.24 15.23 -17.18
CA PRO A 20 -1.10 15.74 -16.83
C PRO A 20 -1.37 17.12 -17.43
N LEU A 21 -0.39 18.02 -17.41
CA LEU A 21 -0.51 19.34 -18.03
C LEU A 21 -0.62 19.25 -19.57
N LEU A 22 0.25 18.46 -20.20
CA LEU A 22 0.29 18.31 -21.66
C LEU A 22 -0.96 17.63 -22.22
N CYS A 23 -1.55 16.71 -21.47
CA CYS A 23 -2.79 16.01 -21.83
C CYS A 23 -4.06 16.80 -21.43
N GLY A 24 -3.92 17.95 -20.77
CA GLY A 24 -5.06 18.73 -20.27
C GLY A 24 -5.87 18.01 -19.20
N THR A 25 -5.23 17.15 -18.39
CA THR A 25 -5.89 16.40 -17.33
C THR A 25 -6.35 17.33 -16.21
N THR A 26 -7.65 17.31 -15.90
CA THR A 26 -8.24 17.91 -14.70
C THR A 26 -8.57 16.83 -13.66
N ILE A 27 -8.99 17.22 -12.45
CA ILE A 27 -9.42 16.27 -11.41
C ILE A 27 -10.54 15.36 -11.92
N GLU A 28 -11.45 15.92 -12.71
CA GLU A 28 -12.62 15.24 -13.27
C GLU A 28 -12.26 14.30 -14.43
N THR A 29 -11.09 14.48 -15.05
CA THR A 29 -10.66 13.71 -16.22
C THR A 29 -9.46 12.81 -15.94
N VAL A 30 -9.03 12.67 -14.69
CA VAL A 30 -8.03 11.66 -14.32
C VAL A 30 -8.56 10.29 -14.76
N PRO A 31 -7.81 9.51 -15.56
CA PRO A 31 -8.25 8.18 -15.95
C PRO A 31 -8.58 7.32 -14.71
N ALA A 32 -9.87 7.02 -14.54
CA ALA A 32 -10.40 6.44 -13.30
C ALA A 32 -11.03 5.06 -13.50
N THR A 33 -10.69 4.35 -14.59
CA THR A 33 -11.13 2.97 -14.76
C THR A 33 -10.38 2.08 -13.77
N VAL A 34 -10.98 1.86 -12.61
CA VAL A 34 -10.49 0.96 -11.56
C VAL A 34 -11.47 -0.22 -11.40
N PRO A 35 -10.98 -1.43 -11.14
CA PRO A 35 -9.58 -1.82 -11.03
C PRO A 35 -8.88 -1.89 -12.40
N TYR A 36 -7.57 -1.60 -12.44
CA TYR A 36 -6.72 -1.80 -13.63
C TYR A 36 -5.59 -2.81 -13.39
N LEU A 37 -5.49 -3.37 -12.18
CA LEU A 37 -4.66 -4.54 -11.86
C LEU A 37 -5.53 -5.66 -11.29
N ALA A 38 -5.04 -6.90 -11.41
CA ALA A 38 -5.56 -8.06 -10.71
C ALA A 38 -4.41 -9.00 -10.34
N PRO A 39 -4.41 -9.63 -9.15
CA PRO A 39 -3.47 -10.70 -8.85
C PRO A 39 -3.74 -11.93 -9.73
N PRO A 40 -2.74 -12.81 -9.93
CA PRO A 40 -2.96 -14.13 -10.51
C PRO A 40 -4.10 -14.89 -9.80
N ALA A 41 -4.93 -15.58 -10.57
CA ALA A 41 -6.19 -16.14 -10.07
C ALA A 41 -6.01 -17.22 -8.98
N ASP A 42 -4.95 -18.00 -9.10
CA ASP A 42 -4.51 -19.01 -8.14
C ASP A 42 -4.02 -18.38 -6.83
N ILE A 43 -3.18 -17.34 -6.91
CA ILE A 43 -2.73 -16.57 -5.75
C ILE A 43 -3.94 -15.93 -5.04
N ALA A 44 -4.85 -15.33 -5.80
CA ALA A 44 -6.06 -14.74 -5.25
C ALA A 44 -6.95 -15.77 -4.54
N ALA A 45 -7.06 -17.00 -5.08
CA ALA A 45 -7.81 -18.08 -4.45
C ALA A 45 -7.20 -18.51 -3.13
N ASN A 46 -5.90 -18.77 -3.12
CA ASN A 46 -5.17 -19.18 -1.92
C ASN A 46 -5.33 -18.16 -0.78
N TRP A 47 -5.23 -16.87 -1.09
CA TRP A 47 -5.38 -15.82 -0.09
C TRP A 47 -6.82 -15.63 0.37
N ARG A 48 -7.82 -15.77 -0.51
CA ARG A 48 -9.23 -15.78 -0.07
C ARG A 48 -9.50 -16.88 0.93
N ASP A 49 -8.99 -18.09 0.69
CA ASP A 49 -9.17 -19.23 1.60
C ASP A 49 -8.43 -19.00 2.92
N ARG A 50 -7.20 -18.48 2.86
CA ARG A 50 -6.39 -18.12 4.03
C ARG A 50 -7.04 -17.07 4.94
N LEU A 51 -7.84 -16.17 4.36
CA LEU A 51 -8.55 -15.10 5.06
C LEU A 51 -10.00 -15.47 5.45
N ALA A 52 -10.54 -16.58 4.94
CA ALA A 52 -11.94 -16.97 5.13
C ALA A 52 -12.33 -17.15 6.61
N GLY A 53 -11.37 -17.56 7.45
CA GLY A 53 -11.57 -17.74 8.89
C GLY A 53 -11.66 -16.43 9.69
N LEU A 54 -11.26 -15.29 9.11
CA LEU A 54 -11.35 -13.99 9.77
C LEU A 54 -12.80 -13.51 9.78
N LYS A 55 -13.26 -13.07 10.96
CA LYS A 55 -14.63 -12.58 11.20
C LYS A 55 -14.64 -11.05 11.29
N GLY A 56 -15.66 -10.43 10.70
CA GLY A 56 -15.79 -8.97 10.66
C GLY A 56 -15.20 -8.36 9.39
N LEU A 57 -14.99 -7.05 9.41
CA LEU A 57 -14.35 -6.30 8.33
C LEU A 57 -12.87 -6.67 8.25
N ARG A 58 -12.40 -7.21 7.12
CA ARG A 58 -11.00 -7.57 6.95
C ARG A 58 -10.20 -6.35 6.51
N ALA A 59 -9.38 -5.81 7.40
CA ALA A 59 -8.61 -4.60 7.14
C ALA A 59 -7.11 -4.89 7.15
N GLY A 60 -6.42 -4.50 6.07
CA GLY A 60 -4.96 -4.54 5.99
C GLY A 60 -4.36 -3.31 6.66
N ILE A 61 -3.21 -3.45 7.33
CA ILE A 61 -2.49 -2.32 7.92
C ILE A 61 -1.01 -2.30 7.54
N VAL A 62 -0.51 -1.10 7.19
CA VAL A 62 0.92 -0.79 6.95
C VAL A 62 1.27 0.50 7.66
N TRP A 63 2.20 0.46 8.60
CA TRP A 63 2.56 1.63 9.43
C TRP A 63 3.89 2.28 9.02
N ALA A 64 4.71 1.61 8.23
CA ALA A 64 6.01 2.14 7.82
C ALA A 64 6.34 1.89 6.35
N GLY A 65 6.98 2.87 5.74
CA GLY A 65 7.58 2.80 4.43
C GLY A 65 8.92 2.04 4.40
N GLY A 66 9.63 2.19 3.28
CA GLY A 66 10.94 1.58 3.10
C GLY A 66 12.03 2.42 3.78
N PRO A 67 12.92 1.82 4.61
CA PRO A 67 13.91 2.57 5.41
C PRO A 67 14.98 3.30 4.58
N LYS A 68 15.14 2.93 3.31
CA LYS A 68 16.04 3.61 2.36
C LYS A 68 15.43 4.88 1.74
N HIS A 69 14.15 5.16 2.01
CA HIS A 69 13.51 6.35 1.51
C HIS A 69 13.99 7.58 2.30
N PRO A 70 14.42 8.68 1.64
CA PRO A 70 14.95 9.86 2.33
C PRO A 70 14.01 10.46 3.39
N ASN A 71 12.70 10.38 3.13
CA ASN A 71 11.66 10.90 4.04
C ASN A 71 10.98 9.82 4.88
N ASP A 72 11.57 8.61 5.04
CA ASP A 72 10.94 7.49 5.76
C ASP A 72 10.53 7.87 7.19
N ALA A 73 11.40 8.58 7.91
CA ALA A 73 11.13 9.00 9.29
C ALA A 73 9.92 9.92 9.44
N VAL A 74 9.52 10.62 8.37
CA VAL A 74 8.39 11.56 8.38
C VAL A 74 7.11 10.87 7.91
N ARG A 75 7.21 9.94 6.96
CA ARG A 75 6.06 9.23 6.38
C ARG A 75 5.68 7.94 7.10
N SER A 76 6.46 7.52 8.09
CA SER A 76 6.26 6.28 8.84
C SER A 76 5.83 6.58 10.28
N LEU A 77 5.02 5.70 10.85
CA LEU A 77 4.59 5.75 12.24
C LEU A 77 5.40 4.78 13.09
N ASP A 78 5.48 5.04 14.40
CA ASP A 78 5.85 3.98 15.32
C ASP A 78 4.69 2.97 15.37
N VAL A 79 5.01 1.67 15.45
CA VAL A 79 3.99 0.61 15.54
C VAL A 79 3.04 0.81 16.73
N LEU A 80 3.48 1.48 17.80
CA LEU A 80 2.64 1.76 18.96
C LEU A 80 1.55 2.79 18.64
N ASP A 81 1.78 3.67 17.66
CA ASP A 81 0.83 4.73 17.28
C ASP A 81 -0.41 4.17 16.57
N ILE A 82 -0.34 2.96 15.99
CA ILE A 82 -1.48 2.32 15.34
C ILE A 82 -2.43 1.62 16.33
N ARG A 83 -2.08 1.54 17.62
CA ARG A 83 -2.88 0.83 18.63
C ARG A 83 -4.35 1.30 18.71
N PRO A 84 -4.68 2.61 18.65
CA PRO A 84 -6.07 3.06 18.65
C PRO A 84 -6.90 2.54 17.47
N LEU A 85 -6.28 2.21 16.33
CA LEU A 85 -6.96 1.59 15.19
C LEU A 85 -7.31 0.13 15.50
N LEU A 86 -6.41 -0.57 16.20
CA LEU A 86 -6.60 -1.97 16.56
C LEU A 86 -7.74 -2.18 17.56
N ASP A 87 -8.07 -1.16 18.34
CA ASP A 87 -9.17 -1.18 19.31
C ASP A 87 -10.57 -1.01 18.66
N VAL A 88 -10.66 -0.76 17.35
CA VAL A 88 -11.95 -0.62 16.65
C VAL A 88 -12.67 -1.99 16.59
N PRO A 89 -13.87 -2.11 17.17
CA PRO A 89 -14.57 -3.39 17.25
C PRO A 89 -15.06 -3.87 15.87
N GLY A 90 -15.09 -5.18 15.69
CA GLY A 90 -15.61 -5.81 14.46
C GLY A 90 -14.65 -5.77 13.27
N VAL A 91 -13.40 -5.38 13.47
CA VAL A 91 -12.35 -5.38 12.44
C VAL A 91 -11.38 -6.53 12.69
N ALA A 92 -11.12 -7.32 11.66
CA ALA A 92 -10.05 -8.31 11.64
C ALA A 92 -8.83 -7.70 10.96
N TRP A 93 -7.84 -7.31 11.76
CA TRP A 93 -6.62 -6.68 11.28
C TRP A 93 -5.62 -7.69 10.71
N VAL A 94 -5.05 -7.35 9.55
CA VAL A 94 -4.04 -8.14 8.85
C VAL A 94 -2.82 -7.25 8.60
N SER A 95 -1.65 -7.65 9.11
CA SER A 95 -0.42 -6.92 8.82
C SER A 95 0.01 -7.17 7.37
N LEU A 96 0.15 -6.09 6.62
CA LEU A 96 0.77 -6.07 5.29
C LEU A 96 2.20 -5.49 5.35
N GLN A 97 2.71 -5.20 6.55
CA GLN A 97 4.06 -4.65 6.73
C GLN A 97 5.12 -5.67 6.34
N LYS A 98 6.07 -5.22 5.51
CA LYS A 98 7.24 -6.00 5.09
C LYS A 98 8.54 -5.29 5.48
N GLY A 99 9.63 -6.04 5.41
CA GLY A 99 10.99 -5.55 5.64
C GLY A 99 11.31 -5.36 7.12
N ASP A 100 12.29 -4.51 7.38
CA ASP A 100 12.93 -4.34 8.70
C ASP A 100 11.97 -3.87 9.81
N LYS A 101 10.81 -3.33 9.42
CA LYS A 101 9.77 -2.84 10.33
C LYS A 101 8.71 -3.88 10.65
N ALA A 102 8.63 -5.00 9.93
CA ALA A 102 7.67 -6.07 10.24
C ALA A 102 7.81 -6.64 11.67
N PRO A 103 9.03 -6.86 12.20
CA PRO A 103 9.21 -7.33 13.59
C PRO A 103 8.71 -6.36 14.66
N ASP A 104 8.50 -5.08 14.34
CA ASP A 104 8.00 -4.09 15.29
C ASP A 104 6.63 -4.48 15.85
N LEU A 105 5.84 -5.27 15.12
CA LEU A 105 4.53 -5.76 15.57
C LEU A 105 4.58 -6.43 16.95
N ALA A 106 5.69 -7.11 17.28
CA ALA A 106 5.89 -7.75 18.58
C ALA A 106 5.85 -6.75 19.76
N ARG A 107 6.14 -5.47 19.51
CA ARG A 107 6.12 -4.40 20.52
C ARG A 107 4.71 -4.06 20.99
N LEU A 108 3.66 -4.44 20.24
CA LEU A 108 2.26 -4.27 20.64
C LEU A 108 1.82 -5.26 21.73
N GLY A 109 2.63 -6.29 22.02
CA GLY A 109 2.30 -7.36 22.97
C GLY A 109 1.45 -8.47 22.35
N ALA A 110 1.39 -9.65 22.98
CA ALA A 110 0.79 -10.85 22.37
C ALA A 110 -0.71 -10.74 22.03
N ASP A 111 -1.43 -9.82 22.68
CA ASP A 111 -2.89 -9.69 22.58
C ASP A 111 -3.34 -8.64 21.56
N HIS A 112 -2.45 -8.17 20.68
CA HIS A 112 -2.77 -7.10 19.71
C HIS A 112 -3.78 -7.52 18.61
N GLY A 113 -4.09 -8.81 18.47
CA GLY A 113 -5.17 -9.30 17.59
C GLY A 113 -4.94 -9.13 16.08
N VAL A 114 -3.71 -8.81 15.66
CA VAL A 114 -3.35 -8.62 14.25
C VAL A 114 -2.84 -9.94 13.68
N THR A 115 -3.40 -10.38 12.57
CA THR A 115 -2.89 -11.53 11.82
C THR A 115 -1.64 -11.11 11.06
N ASP A 116 -0.47 -11.58 11.49
CA ASP A 116 0.80 -11.31 10.80
C ASP A 116 1.04 -12.28 9.65
N LEU A 117 0.98 -11.77 8.41
CA LEU A 117 1.24 -12.53 7.19
C LEU A 117 2.63 -12.26 6.61
N ALA A 118 3.49 -11.46 7.27
CA ALA A 118 4.75 -11.00 6.71
C ALA A 118 5.67 -12.14 6.24
N LYS A 119 5.62 -13.31 6.90
CA LYS A 119 6.40 -14.51 6.54
C LYS A 119 5.80 -15.32 5.39
N GLU A 120 4.50 -15.18 5.14
CA GLU A 120 3.76 -15.89 4.08
C GLU A 120 3.78 -15.10 2.74
N LEU A 121 4.15 -13.81 2.78
CA LEU A 121 4.28 -12.94 1.61
C LEU A 121 5.68 -13.04 0.99
N HIS A 122 5.84 -13.63 -0.19
CA HIS A 122 7.16 -13.81 -0.82
C HIS A 122 7.47 -12.69 -1.82
N ASP A 123 6.45 -12.23 -2.54
CA ASP A 123 6.56 -11.18 -3.55
C ASP A 123 5.37 -10.21 -3.53
N PHE A 124 5.32 -9.34 -4.54
CA PHE A 124 4.26 -8.34 -4.64
C PHE A 124 2.94 -8.92 -5.17
N ALA A 125 2.98 -10.07 -5.86
CA ALA A 125 1.77 -10.77 -6.29
C ALA A 125 1.06 -11.40 -5.08
N ASP A 126 1.80 -11.92 -4.10
CA ASP A 126 1.24 -12.35 -2.81
C ASP A 126 0.57 -11.18 -2.09
N THR A 127 1.24 -10.02 -2.05
CA THR A 127 0.67 -8.82 -1.44
C THR A 127 -0.64 -8.41 -2.13
N ALA A 128 -0.67 -8.47 -3.46
CA ALA A 128 -1.88 -8.22 -4.25
C ALA A 128 -2.99 -9.24 -3.98
N GLY A 129 -2.63 -10.51 -3.79
CA GLY A 129 -3.55 -11.59 -3.42
C GLY A 129 -4.21 -11.36 -2.06
N VAL A 130 -3.44 -10.99 -1.04
CA VAL A 130 -3.99 -10.62 0.27
C VAL A 130 -4.92 -9.41 0.12
N VAL A 131 -4.44 -8.32 -0.50
CA VAL A 131 -5.22 -7.10 -0.69
C VAL A 131 -6.53 -7.35 -1.44
N ALA A 132 -6.54 -8.25 -2.44
CA ALA A 132 -7.75 -8.63 -3.16
C ALA A 132 -8.81 -9.31 -2.26
N GLY A 133 -8.38 -10.00 -1.19
CA GLY A 133 -9.25 -10.62 -0.19
C GLY A 133 -9.67 -9.71 0.97
N LEU A 134 -9.14 -8.48 1.05
CA LEU A 134 -9.48 -7.49 2.08
C LEU A 134 -10.66 -6.61 1.67
N ASP A 135 -11.33 -6.04 2.67
CA ASP A 135 -12.41 -5.07 2.50
C ASP A 135 -11.89 -3.62 2.54
N LEU A 136 -10.78 -3.38 3.24
CA LEU A 136 -10.16 -2.07 3.45
C LEU A 136 -8.64 -2.21 3.58
N VAL A 137 -7.89 -1.22 3.13
CA VAL A 137 -6.46 -1.06 3.45
C VAL A 137 -6.24 0.27 4.17
N VAL A 138 -5.57 0.22 5.32
CA VAL A 138 -5.09 1.38 6.06
C VAL A 138 -3.57 1.42 5.93
N ALA A 139 -3.01 2.48 5.36
CA ALA A 139 -1.58 2.52 5.10
C ALA A 139 -1.02 3.92 5.30
N VAL A 140 0.27 4.03 5.61
CA VAL A 140 1.01 5.25 5.32
C VAL A 140 1.26 5.39 3.81
N ASP A 141 1.80 6.52 3.34
CA ASP A 141 2.29 6.64 1.96
C ASP A 141 3.29 5.49 1.73
N THR A 142 2.91 4.45 0.97
CA THR A 142 3.70 3.28 0.59
C THR A 142 3.21 2.70 -0.74
N SER A 143 3.97 1.79 -1.34
CA SER A 143 3.53 1.06 -2.54
C SER A 143 2.25 0.26 -2.32
N VAL A 144 1.97 -0.20 -1.09
CA VAL A 144 0.76 -0.97 -0.77
C VAL A 144 -0.50 -0.12 -0.92
N ALA A 145 -0.45 1.17 -0.57
CA ALA A 145 -1.57 2.10 -0.78
C ALA A 145 -1.94 2.20 -2.27
N HIS A 146 -0.93 2.35 -3.14
CA HIS A 146 -1.12 2.41 -4.58
C HIS A 146 -1.61 1.08 -5.16
N LEU A 147 -1.08 -0.05 -4.67
CA LEU A 147 -1.54 -1.38 -5.06
C LEU A 147 -3.02 -1.58 -4.75
N ALA A 148 -3.45 -1.22 -3.54
CA ALA A 148 -4.85 -1.30 -3.13
C ALA A 148 -5.76 -0.45 -4.03
N GLY A 149 -5.37 0.80 -4.32
CA GLY A 149 -6.09 1.65 -5.27
C GLY A 149 -6.18 1.05 -6.67
N ALA A 150 -5.09 0.48 -7.18
CA ALA A 150 -5.05 -0.16 -8.50
C ALA A 150 -5.94 -1.41 -8.59
N LEU A 151 -6.12 -2.12 -7.47
CA LEU A 151 -7.01 -3.27 -7.30
C LEU A 151 -8.47 -2.85 -6.98
N GLY A 152 -8.78 -1.56 -6.95
CA GLY A 152 -10.12 -1.05 -6.67
C GLY A 152 -10.56 -1.23 -5.22
N LYS A 153 -9.62 -1.33 -4.28
CA LYS A 153 -9.91 -1.46 -2.85
C LYS A 153 -10.01 -0.08 -2.18
N PRO A 154 -10.93 0.11 -1.22
CA PRO A 154 -10.92 1.29 -0.36
C PRO A 154 -9.59 1.43 0.38
N VAL A 155 -9.07 2.66 0.44
CA VAL A 155 -7.82 2.98 1.13
C VAL A 155 -8.04 4.15 2.08
N LEU A 156 -7.64 3.98 3.34
CA LEU A 156 -7.45 5.09 4.29
C LEU A 156 -5.95 5.35 4.41
N LEU A 157 -5.53 6.57 4.09
CA LEU A 157 -4.12 6.93 4.04
C LEU A 157 -3.75 7.81 5.23
N MET A 158 -2.71 7.39 5.95
CA MET A 158 -2.10 8.13 7.06
C MET A 158 -0.92 8.94 6.50
N LEU A 159 -1.12 10.24 6.34
CA LEU A 159 -0.13 11.13 5.74
C LEU A 159 0.53 12.04 6.76
N PRO A 160 1.81 12.40 6.56
CA PRO A 160 2.43 13.49 7.29
C PRO A 160 1.81 14.84 6.92
N GLU A 161 1.97 15.82 7.80
CA GLU A 161 1.63 17.22 7.54
C GLU A 161 2.92 18.04 7.35
N PRO A 162 3.16 18.67 6.19
CA PRO A 162 2.32 18.64 4.98
C PRO A 162 2.44 17.32 4.20
N PRO A 163 1.40 16.90 3.46
CA PRO A 163 1.45 15.71 2.63
C PRO A 163 2.32 15.92 1.38
N ASP A 164 2.74 14.81 0.76
CA ASP A 164 3.34 14.85 -0.57
C ASP A 164 2.32 15.38 -1.60
N PHE A 165 2.78 16.22 -2.53
CA PHE A 165 1.92 16.89 -3.53
C PHE A 165 1.04 15.93 -4.35
N ARG A 166 1.41 14.65 -4.46
CA ARG A 166 0.61 13.62 -5.14
C ARG A 166 -0.72 13.33 -4.46
N TRP A 167 -0.86 13.68 -3.18
CA TRP A 167 -2.04 13.41 -2.37
C TRP A 167 -3.04 14.58 -2.26
N MET A 168 -2.80 15.68 -3.00
CA MET A 168 -3.66 16.86 -3.25
C MET A 168 -4.47 17.42 -2.07
#